data_AF-A0A835W140-F1
#
_entry.id   AF-A0A835W140-F1
#
_cell.length_a   1.000
_cell.length_b   1.000
_cell.length_c   1.000
_cell.angle_alpha   90.00
_cell.angle_beta   90.00
_cell.angle_gamma   90.00
#
_symmetry.space_group_name_H-M   'P 1'
#
loop_
_entity.id
_entity.type
_entity.pdbx_description
1 polymer ?
#
loop_
_entity_poly.entity_id
_entity_poly.type
_entity_poly.pdbx_seq_one_letter_code
_entity_poly.pdbx_strand_id
1 'polypeptide(L)'
;MEELWKRYTRPGILKGAFTWSSPGGRPIQLVAARDLGLAAGTLLAAGGVEVPPAAAAAGEGGAPALRLRSIELAGDELSPEQMCATFAKVQGSPVRHNRAPAWPFWFLARDVWRISKFLTERGYQADVAACRQQFPGMLTLEEFLIRTGWADPSRTFEDGIAFAAASPTTAAAPAAQPASAKEQ
;
A
#
# COMPACT_ATOMS: atom_id res chain seq x y z
N MET A 1 0.44 -15.71 -4.22
CA MET A 1 -0.53 -14.58 -4.30
C MET A 1 -0.15 -13.61 -5.42
N GLU A 2 1.14 -13.37 -5.64
CA GLU A 2 1.64 -12.49 -6.71
C GLU A 2 1.21 -12.90 -8.13
N GLU A 3 1.31 -14.18 -8.49
CA GLU A 3 0.83 -14.73 -9.77
C GLU A 3 -0.67 -14.50 -10.02
N LEU A 4 -1.49 -14.54 -8.96
CA LEU A 4 -2.94 -14.33 -9.05
C LEU A 4 -3.23 -12.89 -9.51
N TRP A 5 -2.49 -11.94 -8.95
CA TRP A 5 -2.64 -10.51 -9.24
C TRP A 5 -2.17 -10.16 -10.66
N LYS A 6 -0.98 -10.63 -11.05
CA LYS A 6 -0.37 -10.31 -12.35
C LYS A 6 -1.16 -10.90 -13.51
N ARG A 7 -1.54 -12.18 -13.40
CA ARG A 7 -2.14 -12.95 -14.50
C ARG A 7 -3.66 -12.82 -14.60
N TYR A 8 -4.35 -12.60 -13.48
CA TYR A 8 -5.83 -12.64 -13.46
C TYR A 8 -6.47 -11.31 -13.06
N THR A 9 -5.98 -10.67 -12.00
CA THR A 9 -6.64 -9.46 -11.47
C THR A 9 -6.37 -8.23 -12.32
N ARG A 10 -5.10 -7.93 -12.65
CA ARG A 10 -4.74 -6.72 -13.40
C ARG A 10 -5.35 -6.67 -14.81
N PRO A 11 -5.29 -7.73 -15.65
CA PRO A 11 -5.94 -7.70 -16.97
C PRO A 11 -7.44 -7.48 -16.89
N GLY A 12 -8.10 -7.97 -15.83
CA GLY A 12 -9.51 -7.70 -15.56
C GLY A 12 -9.76 -6.22 -15.26
N ILE A 13 -8.97 -5.62 -14.37
CA ILE A 13 -9.10 -4.20 -13.97
C ILE A 13 -8.89 -3.27 -15.16
N LEU A 14 -7.88 -3.53 -15.99
CA LEU A 14 -7.62 -2.74 -17.21
C LEU A 14 -8.79 -2.83 -18.22
N LYS A 15 -9.55 -3.93 -18.20
CA LYS A 15 -10.79 -4.12 -18.99
C LYS A 15 -12.06 -3.62 -18.26
N GLY A 16 -11.91 -3.01 -17.08
CA GLY A 16 -13.02 -2.42 -16.33
C GLY A 16 -13.68 -3.35 -15.29
N ALA A 17 -13.10 -4.52 -15.01
CA ALA A 17 -13.65 -5.48 -14.05
C ALA A 17 -12.69 -5.72 -12.87
N PHE A 18 -13.06 -5.22 -11.69
CA PHE A 18 -12.38 -5.55 -10.44
C PHE A 18 -13.12 -6.68 -9.73
N THR A 19 -12.66 -7.93 -9.95
CA THR A 19 -13.26 -9.10 -9.33
C THR A 19 -12.67 -9.33 -7.95
N TRP A 20 -13.49 -9.17 -6.92
CA TRP A 20 -13.08 -9.35 -5.52
C TRP A 20 -14.20 -10.02 -4.70
N SER A 21 -13.86 -10.78 -3.66
CA SER A 21 -14.84 -11.57 -2.90
C SER A 21 -15.48 -10.80 -1.74
N SER A 22 -14.81 -9.76 -1.23
CA SER A 22 -15.32 -8.93 -0.13
C SER A 22 -16.50 -8.06 -0.56
N PRO A 23 -17.42 -7.69 0.35
CA PRO A 23 -18.50 -6.74 0.07
C PRO A 23 -17.96 -5.36 -0.38
N GLY A 24 -18.69 -4.68 -1.28
CA GLY A 24 -18.25 -3.43 -1.91
C GLY A 24 -17.97 -2.26 -0.97
N GLY A 25 -18.70 -2.17 0.14
CA GLY A 25 -18.60 -1.08 1.11
C GLY A 25 -17.68 -1.32 2.31
N ARG A 26 -17.07 -2.51 2.45
CA ARG A 26 -16.19 -2.79 3.60
C ARG A 26 -14.75 -2.38 3.28
N PRO A 27 -14.14 -1.43 4.03
CA PRO A 27 -12.77 -1.02 3.78
C PRO A 27 -11.76 -2.14 4.05
N ILE A 28 -10.64 -2.07 3.34
CA ILE A 28 -9.49 -2.97 3.47
C ILE A 28 -8.24 -2.10 3.53
N GLN A 29 -7.35 -2.40 4.47
CA GLN A 29 -6.07 -1.72 4.60
C GLN A 29 -5.07 -2.24 3.57
N LEU A 30 -4.35 -1.30 2.97
CA LEU A 30 -3.40 -1.53 1.90
C LEU A 30 -2.03 -0.99 2.32
N VAL A 31 -0.97 -1.69 1.94
CA VAL A 31 0.40 -1.22 2.09
C VAL A 31 1.18 -1.61 0.83
N ALA A 32 1.94 -0.67 0.26
CA ALA A 32 2.82 -0.99 -0.85
C ALA A 32 4.03 -1.78 -0.33
N ALA A 33 4.49 -2.80 -1.06
CA ALA A 33 5.65 -3.58 -0.65
C ALA A 33 6.91 -2.72 -0.45
N ARG A 34 7.08 -1.66 -1.25
CA ARG A 34 8.13 -0.63 -1.09
C ARG A 34 8.10 0.01 0.30
N ASP A 35 6.92 0.23 0.85
CA ASP A 35 6.73 0.98 2.09
C ASP A 35 7.13 0.14 3.31
N LEU A 36 7.14 -1.19 3.21
CA LEU A 36 7.77 -2.05 4.22
C LEU A 36 9.27 -1.77 4.31
N GLY A 37 9.94 -1.60 3.16
CA GLY A 37 11.35 -1.21 3.09
C GLY A 37 11.59 0.21 3.61
N LEU A 38 10.70 1.15 3.29
CA LEU A 38 10.72 2.50 3.85
C LEU A 38 10.63 2.48 5.38
N ALA A 39 9.65 1.75 5.93
CA ALA A 39 9.46 1.65 7.37
C ALA A 39 10.66 1.00 8.05
N ALA A 40 11.15 -0.13 7.52
CA ALA A 40 12.33 -0.81 8.04
C ALA A 40 13.57 0.10 8.02
N GLY A 41 13.85 0.76 6.89
CA GLY A 41 14.96 1.68 6.75
C GLY A 41 14.88 2.88 7.69
N THR A 42 13.68 3.44 7.86
CA THR A 42 13.43 4.56 8.79
C THR A 42 13.75 4.16 10.23
N LEU A 43 13.29 2.99 10.66
CA LEU A 43 13.56 2.47 12.01
C LEU A 43 15.04 2.17 12.21
N LEU A 44 15.71 1.57 11.23
CA LEU A 44 17.15 1.29 11.29
C LEU A 44 17.97 2.59 11.38
N ALA A 45 17.63 3.60 10.58
CA ALA A 45 18.29 4.91 10.60
C ALA A 45 18.08 5.65 11.92
N ALA A 46 16.93 5.46 12.58
CA ALA A 46 16.63 6.03 13.89
C ALA A 46 17.34 5.32 15.06
N GLY A 47 18.19 4.31 14.79
CA GLY A 47 18.88 3.53 15.83
C GLY A 47 18.10 2.31 16.32
N GLY A 48 17.10 1.87 15.56
CA GLY A 48 16.23 0.73 15.90
C GLY A 48 14.93 1.17 16.56
N VAL A 49 14.20 0.18 17.11
CA VAL A 49 12.95 0.39 17.83
C VAL A 49 13.22 0.23 19.31
N GLU A 50 13.00 1.28 20.12
CA GLU A 50 12.95 1.12 21.57
C GLU A 50 11.78 0.19 21.93
N VAL A 51 12.10 -0.93 22.59
CA VAL A 51 11.09 -1.83 23.15
C VAL A 51 10.79 -1.36 24.57
N PRO A 52 9.54 -0.98 24.90
CA PRO A 52 9.18 -0.56 26.25
C PRO A 52 9.58 -1.62 27.29
N PRO A 53 10.01 -1.22 28.50
CA PRO A 53 10.30 -2.17 29.56
C PRO A 53 9.00 -2.86 30.02
N ALA A 54 8.81 -4.13 29.67
CA ALA A 54 7.81 -5.00 30.27
C ALA A 54 8.48 -6.24 30.87
N ALA A 55 7.93 -6.73 31.98
CA ALA A 55 8.51 -7.76 32.85
C ALA A 55 9.02 -8.97 32.06
N ALA A 56 10.27 -9.36 32.33
CA ALA A 56 11.00 -10.40 31.62
C ALA A 56 10.20 -11.72 31.57
N ALA A 57 9.78 -12.13 30.37
CA ALA A 57 9.45 -13.52 30.11
C ALA A 57 10.76 -14.25 29.76
N ALA A 58 11.09 -15.29 30.52
CA ALA A 58 12.24 -16.14 30.25
C ALA A 58 12.04 -16.89 28.92
N GLY A 59 13.02 -16.82 28.02
CA GLY A 59 13.02 -17.63 26.80
C GLY A 59 13.22 -19.11 27.13
N GLU A 60 12.64 -20.00 26.33
CA GLU A 60 12.94 -21.44 26.41
C GLU A 60 14.43 -21.68 26.11
N GLY A 61 15.11 -22.46 26.98
CA GLY A 61 16.49 -22.90 26.76
C GLY A 61 17.59 -21.97 27.30
N GLY A 62 17.28 -20.95 28.11
CA GLY A 62 18.30 -20.13 28.79
C GLY A 62 18.99 -19.09 27.90
N ALA A 63 18.60 -18.96 26.64
CA ALA A 63 18.96 -17.84 25.80
C ALA A 63 18.14 -16.60 26.19
N PRO A 64 18.73 -15.39 26.17
CA PRO A 64 17.96 -14.16 26.38
C PRO A 64 16.84 -14.07 25.34
N ALA A 65 15.60 -13.88 25.80
CA ALA A 65 14.46 -13.73 24.91
C ALA A 65 14.65 -12.50 23.99
N LEU A 66 14.59 -12.72 22.68
CA LEU A 66 14.54 -11.64 21.70
C LEU A 66 13.32 -10.77 21.98
N ARG A 67 13.56 -9.49 22.26
CA ARG A 67 12.52 -8.49 22.48
C ARG A 67 11.98 -8.03 21.13
N LEU A 68 10.78 -8.46 20.77
CA LEU A 68 10.14 -8.11 19.51
C LEU A 68 8.99 -7.13 19.76
N ARG A 69 8.95 -6.03 19.01
CA ARG A 69 7.76 -5.16 18.90
C ARG A 69 7.06 -5.50 17.59
N SER A 70 5.75 -5.74 17.64
CA SER A 70 4.92 -5.82 16.44
C SER A 70 4.47 -4.42 16.03
N ILE A 71 4.56 -4.11 14.74
CA ILE A 71 4.06 -2.87 14.15
C ILE A 71 3.17 -3.28 12.98
N GLU A 72 1.88 -2.96 13.06
CA GLU A 72 0.97 -3.09 11.92
C GLU A 72 1.16 -1.88 10.99
N LEU A 73 1.15 -2.11 9.67
CA LEU A 73 1.44 -1.08 8.67
C LEU A 73 0.31 -1.00 7.65
N ALA A 74 -0.15 0.22 7.39
CA ALA A 74 -1.06 0.54 6.30
C ALA A 74 -0.75 1.94 5.75
N GLY A 75 -0.68 2.06 4.43
CA GLY A 75 -0.51 3.33 3.71
C GLY A 75 -1.84 3.93 3.23
N ASP A 76 -2.89 3.10 3.14
CA ASP A 76 -4.23 3.49 2.71
C ASP A 76 -5.30 2.53 3.29
N GLU A 77 -6.55 2.95 3.28
CA GLU A 77 -7.71 2.14 3.66
C GLU A 77 -8.91 2.46 2.77
N LEU A 78 -9.31 1.50 1.93
CA LEU A 78 -10.33 1.71 0.89
C LEU A 78 -11.29 0.53 0.81
N SER A 79 -12.56 0.80 0.56
CA SER A 79 -13.53 -0.22 0.16
C SER A 79 -13.31 -0.66 -1.30
N PRO A 80 -13.74 -1.87 -1.72
CA PRO A 80 -13.67 -2.28 -3.12
C PRO A 80 -14.28 -1.28 -4.11
N GLU A 81 -15.35 -0.56 -3.72
CA GLU A 81 -15.95 0.50 -4.54
C GLU A 81 -15.02 1.73 -4.68
N GLN A 82 -14.38 2.14 -3.59
CA GLN A 82 -13.39 3.22 -3.60
C GLN A 82 -12.12 2.83 -4.39
N MET A 83 -11.70 1.55 -4.31
CA MET A 83 -10.62 1.03 -5.15
C MET A 83 -11.00 1.11 -6.63
N CYS A 84 -12.23 0.72 -7.01
CA CYS A 84 -12.70 0.87 -8.39
C CYS A 84 -12.68 2.32 -8.87
N ALA A 85 -13.14 3.26 -8.04
CA ALA A 85 -13.08 4.68 -8.35
C ALA A 85 -11.62 5.16 -8.55
N THR A 86 -10.71 4.67 -7.73
CA THR A 86 -9.27 5.00 -7.82
C THR A 86 -8.64 4.43 -9.09
N PHE A 87 -8.90 3.16 -9.42
CA PHE A 87 -8.45 2.57 -10.69
C PHE A 87 -9.01 3.34 -11.89
N ALA A 88 -10.32 3.63 -11.88
CA ALA A 88 -10.98 4.34 -12.96
C ALA A 88 -10.39 5.74 -13.18
N LYS A 89 -10.09 6.45 -12.09
CA LYS A 89 -9.42 7.75 -12.12
C LYS A 89 -8.04 7.67 -12.77
N VAL A 90 -7.20 6.71 -12.36
CA VAL A 90 -5.81 6.61 -12.83
C VAL A 90 -5.72 6.10 -14.27
N GLN A 91 -6.57 5.15 -14.66
CA GLN A 91 -6.51 4.56 -16.00
C GLN A 91 -7.38 5.28 -17.04
N GLY A 92 -8.28 6.18 -16.61
CA GLY A 92 -9.16 6.95 -17.50
C GLY A 92 -10.32 6.15 -18.10
N SER A 93 -10.61 4.94 -17.60
CA SER A 93 -11.74 4.11 -18.07
C SER A 93 -12.52 3.54 -16.88
N PRO A 94 -13.85 3.34 -17.01
CA PRO A 94 -14.67 2.87 -15.90
C PRO A 94 -14.24 1.50 -15.37
N VAL A 95 -14.22 1.35 -14.05
CA VAL A 95 -13.98 0.08 -13.36
C VAL A 95 -15.17 -0.23 -12.46
N ARG A 96 -15.67 -1.46 -12.52
CA ARG A 96 -16.78 -1.93 -11.68
C ARG A 96 -16.32 -3.07 -10.79
N HIS A 97 -16.78 -3.04 -9.55
CA HIS A 97 -16.59 -4.14 -8.62
C HIS A 97 -17.52 -5.29 -9.01
N ASN A 98 -16.93 -6.45 -9.28
CA ASN A 98 -17.66 -7.70 -9.49
C ASN A 98 -17.46 -8.60 -8.28
N ARG A 99 -18.51 -8.75 -7.46
CA ARG A 99 -18.42 -9.58 -6.27
C ARG A 99 -18.45 -11.06 -6.67
N ALA A 100 -17.30 -11.69 -6.68
CA ALA A 100 -17.23 -13.13 -6.90
C ALA A 100 -17.78 -13.87 -5.66
N PRO A 101 -18.64 -14.88 -5.83
CA PRO A 101 -19.05 -15.73 -4.71
C PRO A 101 -17.80 -16.40 -4.11
N ALA A 102 -17.62 -16.30 -2.79
CA ALA A 102 -16.42 -16.82 -2.11
C ALA A 102 -16.45 -18.34 -1.87
N TRP A 103 -17.62 -18.97 -1.97
CA TRP A 103 -17.82 -20.40 -1.67
C TRP A 103 -17.02 -21.36 -2.57
N PRO A 104 -16.77 -21.09 -3.87
CA PRO A 104 -15.95 -21.97 -4.69
C PRO A 104 -14.49 -22.02 -4.20
N PHE A 105 -13.96 -20.94 -3.61
CA PHE A 105 -12.61 -20.95 -3.03
C PHE A 105 -12.46 -21.93 -1.86
N TRP A 106 -13.55 -22.33 -1.19
CA TRP A 106 -13.48 -23.34 -0.14
C TRP A 106 -12.94 -24.68 -0.65
N PHE A 107 -13.30 -25.05 -1.88
CA PHE A 107 -12.87 -26.29 -2.54
C PHE A 107 -11.52 -26.14 -3.25
N LEU A 108 -11.25 -24.97 -3.85
CA LEU A 108 -10.08 -24.76 -4.71
C LEU A 108 -8.87 -24.11 -4.02
N ALA A 109 -9.09 -23.31 -2.96
CA ALA A 109 -8.04 -22.52 -2.32
C ALA A 109 -8.42 -22.12 -0.88
N ARG A 110 -8.24 -23.04 0.07
CA ARG A 110 -8.63 -22.85 1.50
C ARG A 110 -8.05 -21.59 2.14
N ASP A 111 -6.83 -21.22 1.79
CA ASP A 111 -6.20 -20.01 2.36
C ASP A 111 -6.80 -18.72 1.81
N VAL A 112 -7.19 -18.69 0.53
CA VAL A 112 -7.93 -17.55 -0.05
C VAL A 112 -9.28 -17.40 0.62
N TRP A 113 -9.98 -18.52 0.90
CA TRP A 113 -11.22 -18.48 1.67
C TRP A 113 -11.02 -17.93 3.09
N ARG A 114 -9.98 -18.37 3.81
CA ARG A 114 -9.64 -17.87 5.15
C ARG A 114 -9.32 -16.38 5.16
N ILE A 115 -8.51 -15.92 4.20
CA ILE A 115 -8.18 -14.49 4.04
C ILE A 115 -9.44 -13.69 3.73
N SER A 116 -10.27 -14.16 2.80
CA SER A 116 -11.54 -13.49 2.48
C SER A 116 -12.46 -13.40 3.69
N LYS A 117 -12.54 -14.46 4.50
CA LYS A 117 -13.32 -14.47 5.75
C LYS A 117 -12.74 -13.48 6.76
N PHE A 118 -11.43 -13.50 6.99
CA PHE A 118 -10.74 -12.58 7.87
C PHE A 118 -11.00 -11.12 7.47
N LEU A 119 -10.80 -10.76 6.20
CA LEU A 119 -11.02 -9.40 5.70
C LEU A 119 -12.51 -8.98 5.78
N THR A 120 -13.43 -9.93 5.64
CA THR A 120 -14.88 -9.64 5.70
C THR A 120 -15.41 -9.52 7.13
N GLU A 121 -14.83 -10.22 8.09
CA GLU A 121 -15.33 -10.27 9.48
C GLU A 121 -14.52 -9.37 10.42
N ARG A 122 -13.19 -9.39 10.30
CA ARG A 122 -12.27 -8.66 11.21
C ARG A 122 -11.53 -7.55 10.48
N GLY A 123 -10.70 -7.89 9.50
CA GLY A 123 -9.78 -6.95 8.85
C GLY A 123 -8.57 -6.63 9.70
N TYR A 124 -7.65 -5.84 9.13
CA TYR A 124 -6.50 -5.27 9.81
C TYR A 124 -6.90 -4.04 10.63
N GLN A 125 -6.08 -3.64 11.62
CA GLN A 125 -6.38 -2.54 12.54
C GLN A 125 -5.21 -1.57 12.66
N ALA A 126 -4.37 -1.45 11.63
CA ALA A 126 -3.29 -0.47 11.63
C ALA A 126 -3.88 0.94 11.68
N ASP A 127 -3.29 1.82 12.48
CA ASP A 127 -3.62 3.24 12.45
C ASP A 127 -2.93 3.87 11.24
N VAL A 128 -3.67 4.02 10.15
CA VAL A 128 -3.16 4.56 8.87
C VAL A 128 -2.58 5.96 9.05
N ALA A 129 -3.23 6.81 9.85
CA ALA A 129 -2.77 8.18 10.09
C ALA A 129 -1.45 8.19 10.86
N ALA A 130 -1.37 7.41 11.94
CA ALA A 130 -0.13 7.25 12.70
C ALA A 130 0.99 6.62 11.85
N CYS A 131 0.67 5.62 11.02
CA CYS A 131 1.65 5.00 10.10
C CYS A 131 2.25 6.05 9.15
N ARG A 132 1.41 6.86 8.50
CA ARG A 132 1.87 7.90 7.56
C ARG A 132 2.62 9.03 8.24
N GLN A 133 2.28 9.34 9.49
CA GLN A 133 3.01 10.31 10.30
C GLN A 133 4.39 9.77 10.71
N GLN A 134 4.45 8.51 11.14
CA GLN A 134 5.69 7.86 11.58
C GLN A 134 6.62 7.55 10.41
N PHE A 135 6.08 7.22 9.23
CA PHE A 135 6.82 6.87 8.03
C PHE A 135 6.45 7.80 6.86
N PRO A 136 6.97 9.04 6.84
CA PRO A 136 6.72 9.97 5.74
C PRO A 136 7.12 9.36 4.39
N GLY A 137 6.17 9.32 3.45
CA GLY A 137 6.38 8.78 2.10
C GLY A 137 5.74 7.43 1.82
N MET A 138 4.99 6.85 2.79
CA MET A 138 4.06 5.76 2.52
C MET A 138 3.03 6.18 1.48
N LEU A 139 2.73 5.28 0.54
CA LEU A 139 1.89 5.56 -0.61
C LEU A 139 0.42 5.24 -0.32
N THR A 140 -0.46 6.12 -0.80
CA THR A 140 -1.86 5.73 -1.04
C THR A 140 -1.96 4.80 -2.25
N LEU A 141 -3.10 4.15 -2.44
CA LEU A 141 -3.34 3.35 -3.64
C LEU A 141 -3.18 4.20 -4.90
N GLU A 142 -3.74 5.42 -4.91
CA GLU A 142 -3.63 6.33 -6.06
C GLU A 142 -2.16 6.65 -6.39
N GLU A 143 -1.38 7.06 -5.38
CA GLU A 143 0.04 7.39 -5.56
C GLU A 143 0.85 6.19 -6.06
N PHE A 144 0.54 4.99 -5.55
CA PHE A 144 1.14 3.74 -6.03
C PHE A 144 0.83 3.49 -7.51
N LEU A 145 -0.44 3.59 -7.92
CA LEU A 145 -0.84 3.34 -9.31
C LEU A 145 -0.19 4.33 -10.27
N ILE A 146 -0.10 5.61 -9.91
CA ILE A 146 0.55 6.64 -10.71
C ILE A 146 2.05 6.36 -10.82
N ARG A 147 2.75 6.17 -9.70
CA ARG A 147 4.22 6.00 -9.71
C ARG A 147 4.70 4.73 -10.39
N THR A 148 3.85 3.71 -10.45
CA THR A 148 4.18 2.43 -11.09
C THR A 148 3.77 2.37 -12.56
N GLY A 149 3.12 3.42 -13.08
CA GLY A 149 2.60 3.43 -14.44
C GLY A 149 1.52 2.36 -14.64
N TRP A 150 0.66 2.13 -13.65
CA TRP A 150 -0.31 1.03 -13.63
C TRP A 150 -1.11 0.89 -14.94
N ALA A 151 -1.56 2.03 -15.48
CA ALA A 151 -2.41 2.12 -16.65
C ALA A 151 -1.69 1.75 -17.97
N ASP A 152 -0.36 1.63 -17.97
CA ASP A 152 0.41 1.25 -19.15
C ASP A 152 0.25 -0.25 -19.45
N PRO A 153 -0.46 -0.64 -20.52
CA PRO A 153 -0.68 -2.05 -20.86
C PRO A 153 0.59 -2.78 -21.27
N SER A 154 1.67 -2.05 -21.64
CA SER A 154 2.96 -2.65 -22.00
C SER A 154 3.75 -3.14 -20.78
N ARG A 155 3.46 -2.62 -19.58
CA ARG A 155 4.05 -3.13 -18.34
C ARG A 155 3.42 -4.46 -17.97
N THR A 156 4.24 -5.44 -17.60
CA THR A 156 3.77 -6.76 -17.14
C THR A 156 3.95 -6.97 -15.63
N PHE A 157 4.88 -6.22 -15.02
CA PHE A 157 5.32 -6.37 -13.62
C PHE A 157 5.95 -7.73 -13.30
N GLU A 158 6.29 -8.53 -14.31
CA GLU A 158 6.94 -9.84 -14.12
C GLU A 158 8.30 -9.69 -13.45
N ASP A 159 9.09 -8.71 -13.91
CA ASP A 159 10.41 -8.38 -13.35
C ASP A 159 10.34 -7.53 -12.06
N GLY A 160 9.15 -7.42 -11.47
CA GLY A 160 8.88 -6.61 -10.28
C GLY A 160 8.32 -5.23 -10.59
N ILE A 161 8.18 -4.43 -9.53
CA ILE A 161 7.54 -3.12 -9.60
C ILE A 161 8.61 -2.03 -9.59
N ALA A 162 8.88 -1.46 -10.78
CA ALA A 162 9.71 -0.27 -10.91
C ALA A 162 8.87 0.99 -10.66
N PHE A 163 9.29 1.78 -9.67
CA PHE A 163 8.74 3.11 -9.43
C PHE A 163 9.45 4.10 -10.36
N ALA A 164 8.70 4.93 -11.08
CA ALA A 164 9.28 6.05 -11.78
C ALA A 164 10.06 6.91 -10.77
N ALA A 165 11.30 7.28 -11.10
CA ALA A 165 12.03 8.26 -10.32
C ALA A 165 11.16 9.51 -10.22
N ALA A 166 11.05 10.10 -9.02
CA ALA A 166 10.44 11.41 -8.90
C ALA A 166 11.22 12.34 -9.84
N SER A 167 10.54 12.96 -10.80
CA SER A 167 11.14 14.07 -11.55
C SER A 167 11.72 15.03 -10.51
N PRO A 168 12.99 15.45 -10.63
CA PRO A 168 13.50 16.45 -9.71
C PRO A 168 12.56 17.64 -9.83
N THR A 169 11.87 17.98 -8.73
CA THR A 169 11.16 19.25 -8.63
C THR A 169 12.17 20.30 -9.01
N THR A 170 11.99 20.94 -10.17
CA THR A 170 12.68 22.18 -10.49
C THR A 170 12.29 23.14 -9.37
N ALA A 171 13.14 23.22 -8.35
CA ALA A 171 13.11 24.30 -7.40
C ALA A 171 13.36 25.55 -8.25
N ALA A 172 12.26 26.22 -8.62
CA ALA A 172 12.31 27.53 -9.22
C ALA A 172 13.08 28.41 -8.24
N ALA A 173 14.33 28.72 -8.58
CA ALA A 173 15.11 29.72 -7.89
C ALA A 173 14.27 31.00 -7.82
N PRO A 174 14.20 31.68 -6.66
CA PRO A 174 13.44 32.91 -6.56
C PRO A 174 14.04 33.92 -7.55
N ALA A 175 13.20 34.42 -8.44
CA ALA A 175 13.56 35.48 -9.37
C ALA A 175 14.02 36.70 -8.57
N ALA A 176 15.26 37.12 -8.78
CA ALA A 176 15.78 38.36 -8.25
C ALA A 176 14.94 39.53 -8.77
N GLN A 177 14.34 40.31 -7.87
CA GLN A 177 13.68 41.57 -8.20
C GLN A 177 14.74 42.60 -8.58
N PRO A 178 14.58 43.34 -9.70
CA PRO A 178 15.46 44.46 -10.01
C PRO A 178 15.22 45.60 -9.02
N ALA A 179 16.31 46.12 -8.46
CA ALA A 179 16.30 47.29 -7.59
C ALA A 179 15.81 48.52 -8.37
N SER A 180 14.70 49.12 -7.91
CA SER A 180 14.24 50.42 -8.40
C SER A 180 15.26 51.50 -8.04
N ALA A 181 15.86 52.10 -9.06
CA ALA A 181 16.59 53.36 -8.95
C ALA A 181 15.59 54.47 -8.53
N LYS A 182 15.86 55.10 -7.39
CA LYS A 182 15.24 56.39 -7.04
C LYS A 182 16.09 57.50 -7.66
N GLU A 183 15.55 58.15 -8.68
CA GLU A 183 15.89 59.53 -9.01
C GLU A 183 15.12 60.44 -8.04
N GLN A 184 15.86 61.14 -7.17
CA GLN A 184 15.56 62.46 -6.61
C GLN A 184 16.76 62.94 -5.80
#